data_AF-A0A1D6E7W7-F1
#
_entry.id   AF-A0A1D6E7W7-F1
#
_cell.length_a   1.000
_cell.length_b   1.000
_cell.length_c   1.000
_cell.angle_alpha   90.00
_cell.angle_beta   90.00
_cell.angle_gamma   90.00
#
_symmetry.space_group_name_H-M   'P 1'
#
loop_
_entity.id
_entity.type
_entity.pdbx_description
1 polymer ?
#
loop_
_entity_poly.entity_id
_entity_poly.type
_entity_poly.pdbx_seq_one_letter_code
_entity_poly.pdbx_strand_id
1 'polypeptide(L)'
;MASRTASKDIIALRGSAAIVSEFFGYAANSILYNRAVYPGESFAKVKKYGLTMPLTQDEWVNFITSATSKNSEWLGAGKLQGIVMVIMSKATSEVIERWNFNIDTYPEVVEKGSIKEKSDKKIMREIRAIKRQIDSCITDLPCLDEPCVFDMLAYTDTDVDAPDTWIESDTKLIHNTQMVKLHSFDTKVHKVDTVVSYKKNEDDTSSSSSSVIREARIELLEAELGRFVMLANESAEEMYTRLKKIIKKIRSYGSKKWTDHEVVKIMLRAYFLRNSVLCFMIRDSPNYEKMTPEVVLGRFIRHEMMENEGLLEAELGRFVMLADESAEEMYTRLKKIINKLRSYGSKRWTDHEVVKIMLRAYFLRNSVLCFLIRQSPNYEKMTPEVVLSKFIDHETLLEEAKYVDIMSKSVTASKNQDIALKANKKQKGKCVFEESTSEDNEDSSSLDEEKIALIKSFKKIMKSRNYKSNKKNDKE
;
A
#
# COMPACT_ATOMS: atom_id res chain seq x y z
N MET A 1 73.06 15.77 -18.28
CA MET A 1 72.29 15.66 -17.02
C MET A 1 71.04 16.51 -17.14
N ALA A 2 69.87 15.90 -17.33
CA ALA A 2 68.61 16.62 -17.37
C ALA A 2 68.10 16.80 -15.93
N SER A 3 68.15 18.03 -15.43
CA SER A 3 67.59 18.42 -14.14
C SER A 3 66.07 18.21 -14.17
N ARG A 4 65.60 17.21 -13.43
CA ARG A 4 64.17 17.01 -13.16
C ARG A 4 63.76 18.10 -12.16
N THR A 5 63.19 19.19 -12.64
CA THR A 5 62.44 20.13 -11.80
C THR A 5 61.23 19.39 -11.24
N ALA A 6 61.36 18.85 -10.03
CA ALA A 6 60.22 18.42 -9.24
C ALA A 6 59.41 19.68 -8.92
N SER A 7 58.28 19.88 -9.60
CA SER A 7 57.29 20.87 -9.18
C SER A 7 56.92 20.53 -7.75
N LYS A 8 57.31 21.38 -6.80
CA LYS A 8 56.85 21.24 -5.42
C LYS A 8 55.36 21.56 -5.43
N ASP A 9 54.54 20.58 -5.04
CA ASP A 9 53.09 20.74 -4.93
C ASP A 9 52.79 21.74 -3.79
N ILE A 10 52.68 23.00 -4.18
CA ILE A 10 52.40 24.16 -3.33
C ILE A 10 50.88 24.32 -3.22
N ILE A 11 50.37 24.38 -1.99
CA ILE A 11 48.94 24.56 -1.70
C ILE A 11 48.73 25.95 -1.14
N ALA A 12 48.06 26.78 -1.93
CA ALA A 12 47.56 28.08 -1.51
C ALA A 12 46.15 27.96 -0.91
N LEU A 13 45.69 28.98 -0.18
CA LEU A 13 44.37 29.05 0.44
C LEU A 13 43.24 28.77 -0.56
N ARG A 14 43.27 29.45 -1.72
CA ARG A 14 42.29 29.25 -2.81
C ARG A 14 42.32 27.84 -3.38
N GLY A 15 43.50 27.24 -3.51
CA GLY A 15 43.66 25.86 -3.97
C GLY A 15 43.07 24.87 -2.98
N SER A 16 43.32 25.08 -1.68
CA SER A 16 42.71 24.25 -0.65
C SER A 16 41.19 24.41 -0.56
N ALA A 17 40.66 25.64 -0.68
CA ALA A 17 39.22 25.88 -0.66
C ALA A 17 38.52 25.13 -1.79
N ALA A 18 39.10 25.17 -3.01
CA ALA A 18 38.60 24.42 -4.16
C ALA A 18 38.60 22.90 -3.91
N ILE A 19 39.67 22.34 -3.32
CA ILE A 19 39.75 20.92 -2.99
C ILE A 19 38.66 20.50 -1.99
N VAL A 20 38.45 21.30 -0.94
CA VAL A 20 37.46 20.99 0.12
C VAL A 20 36.03 21.11 -0.43
N SER A 21 35.73 22.16 -1.19
CA SER A 21 34.41 22.32 -1.83
C SER A 21 34.10 21.23 -2.84
N GLU A 22 35.09 20.84 -3.66
CA GLU A 22 34.95 19.73 -4.60
C GLU A 22 34.72 18.41 -3.86
N PHE A 23 35.50 18.14 -2.81
CA PHE A 23 35.31 16.97 -1.96
C PHE A 23 33.89 16.88 -1.42
N PHE A 24 33.35 17.99 -0.89
CA PHE A 24 32.00 18.04 -0.35
C PHE A 24 30.95 17.76 -1.44
N GLY A 25 31.06 18.37 -2.62
CA GLY A 25 30.14 18.13 -3.74
C GLY A 25 30.05 16.64 -4.11
N TYR A 26 31.20 15.96 -4.22
CA TYR A 26 31.20 14.51 -4.46
C TYR A 26 30.71 13.69 -3.25
N ALA A 27 30.86 14.18 -2.01
CA ALA A 27 30.40 13.46 -0.81
C ALA A 27 28.88 13.47 -0.75
N ALA A 28 28.27 14.65 -0.91
CA ALA A 28 26.83 14.82 -0.94
C ALA A 28 26.20 13.94 -2.02
N ASN A 29 26.74 13.94 -3.24
CA ASN A 29 26.26 13.06 -4.32
C ASN A 29 26.35 11.57 -3.96
N SER A 30 27.45 11.14 -3.34
CA SER A 30 27.62 9.73 -2.94
C SER A 30 26.65 9.33 -1.85
N ILE A 31 26.43 10.19 -0.85
CA ILE A 31 25.47 9.97 0.24
C ILE A 31 24.06 9.88 -0.33
N LEU A 32 23.63 10.84 -1.16
CA LEU A 32 22.30 10.84 -1.76
C LEU A 32 22.02 9.59 -2.61
N TYR A 33 23.01 9.17 -3.41
CA TYR A 33 22.92 7.96 -4.22
C TYR A 33 22.86 6.69 -3.35
N ASN A 34 23.81 6.53 -2.43
CA ASN A 34 23.94 5.30 -1.66
C ASN A 34 22.85 5.12 -0.59
N ARG A 35 22.30 6.23 -0.06
CA ARG A 35 21.16 6.22 0.86
C ARG A 35 19.82 6.14 0.11
N ALA A 36 19.83 6.11 -1.22
CA ALA A 36 18.64 6.07 -2.07
C ALA A 36 17.64 7.20 -1.77
N VAL A 37 18.13 8.39 -1.36
CA VAL A 37 17.29 9.58 -1.18
C VAL A 37 16.70 10.01 -2.52
N TYR A 38 17.48 9.84 -3.59
CA TYR A 38 17.03 10.01 -4.97
C TYR A 38 17.20 8.72 -5.76
N PRO A 39 16.38 8.50 -6.81
CA PRO A 39 16.49 7.33 -7.69
C PRO A 39 17.88 7.20 -8.30
N GLY A 40 18.39 5.97 -8.42
CA GLY A 40 19.72 5.73 -8.99
C GLY A 40 19.88 6.15 -10.45
N GLU A 41 18.77 6.26 -11.19
CA GLU A 41 18.72 6.76 -12.57
C GLU A 41 19.00 8.27 -12.69
N SER A 42 18.83 9.03 -11.62
CA SER A 42 19.17 10.46 -11.56
C SER A 42 20.68 10.71 -11.50
N PHE A 43 21.51 9.67 -11.46
CA PHE A 43 22.96 9.77 -11.29
C PHE A 43 23.74 9.12 -12.44
N ALA A 44 24.69 9.87 -12.98
CA ALA A 44 25.70 9.37 -13.90
C ALA A 44 26.98 8.97 -13.16
N LYS A 45 27.69 7.97 -13.71
CA LYS A 45 28.96 7.51 -13.17
C LYS A 45 30.12 8.30 -13.78
N VAL A 46 30.90 8.95 -12.94
CA VAL A 46 32.09 9.73 -13.34
C VAL A 46 33.35 9.21 -12.63
N LYS A 47 34.51 9.27 -13.29
CA LYS A 47 35.78 8.86 -12.68
C LYS A 47 36.43 10.05 -11.97
N LYS A 48 36.56 9.99 -10.64
CA LYS A 48 37.24 11.02 -9.84
C LYS A 48 38.00 10.40 -8.67
N TYR A 49 39.14 10.99 -8.32
CA TYR A 49 40.05 10.47 -7.28
C TYR A 49 40.49 9.00 -7.48
N GLY A 50 40.42 8.48 -8.71
CA GLY A 50 40.67 7.06 -9.00
C GLY A 50 39.54 6.12 -8.57
N LEU A 51 38.33 6.64 -8.33
CA LEU A 51 37.10 5.91 -8.05
C LEU A 51 36.03 6.24 -9.09
N THR A 52 35.05 5.37 -9.23
CA THR A 52 33.83 5.65 -10.00
C THR A 52 32.79 6.21 -9.02
N MET A 53 32.41 7.47 -9.20
CA MET A 53 31.55 8.22 -8.28
C MET A 53 30.20 8.52 -8.97
N PRO A 54 29.08 8.46 -8.24
CA PRO A 54 27.81 8.96 -8.75
C PRO A 54 27.82 10.50 -8.77
N LEU A 55 27.25 11.10 -9.80
CA LEU A 55 27.05 12.53 -9.93
C LEU A 55 25.65 12.76 -10.49
N THR A 56 24.86 13.58 -9.81
CA THR A 56 23.49 13.90 -10.21
C THR A 56 23.43 14.60 -11.57
N GLN A 57 22.34 14.36 -12.30
CA GLN A 57 21.98 15.04 -13.56
C GLN A 57 20.65 15.79 -13.46
N ASP A 58 20.03 15.78 -12.29
CA ASP A 58 18.68 16.27 -12.04
C ASP A 58 18.68 17.75 -11.59
N GLU A 59 17.50 18.34 -11.37
CA GLU A 59 17.34 19.79 -11.11
C GLU A 59 18.14 20.30 -9.89
N TRP A 60 18.40 19.44 -8.90
CA TRP A 60 19.16 19.76 -7.69
C TRP A 60 20.69 19.77 -7.88
N VAL A 61 21.20 19.48 -9.09
CA VAL A 61 22.59 19.80 -9.49
C VAL A 61 22.89 21.28 -9.22
N ASN A 62 21.94 22.15 -9.55
CA ASN A 62 22.09 23.59 -9.38
C ASN A 62 22.20 23.97 -7.90
N PHE A 63 21.44 23.30 -7.03
CA PHE A 63 21.50 23.52 -5.59
C PHE A 63 22.88 23.17 -5.02
N ILE A 64 23.39 21.96 -5.30
CA ILE A 64 24.73 21.54 -4.81
C ILE A 64 25.83 22.42 -5.41
N THR A 65 25.71 22.81 -6.69
CA THR A 65 26.69 23.67 -7.35
C THR A 65 26.72 25.07 -6.74
N SER A 66 25.56 25.68 -6.49
CA SER A 66 25.46 26.98 -5.81
C SER A 66 26.02 26.89 -4.38
N ALA A 67 25.68 25.83 -3.65
CA ALA A 67 26.18 25.64 -2.29
C ALA A 67 27.70 25.43 -2.25
N THR A 68 28.26 24.59 -3.12
CA THR A 68 29.72 24.37 -3.20
C THR A 68 30.48 25.62 -3.63
N SER A 69 29.89 26.45 -4.49
CA SER A 69 30.44 27.76 -4.86
C SER A 69 30.54 28.69 -3.64
N LYS A 70 29.45 28.83 -2.89
CA LYS A 70 29.43 29.67 -1.68
C LYS A 70 30.36 29.13 -0.58
N ASN A 71 30.40 27.82 -0.40
CA ASN A 71 31.34 27.17 0.52
C ASN A 71 32.80 27.49 0.16
N SER A 72 33.14 27.54 -1.14
CA SER A 72 34.50 27.89 -1.58
C SER A 72 34.86 29.34 -1.26
N GLU A 73 33.88 30.25 -1.28
CA GLU A 73 34.07 31.66 -0.92
C GLU A 73 34.33 31.80 0.59
N TRP A 74 33.47 31.19 1.43
CA TRP A 74 33.63 31.24 2.88
C TRP A 74 34.90 30.54 3.37
N LEU A 75 35.31 29.43 2.73
CA LEU A 75 36.61 28.79 2.98
C LEU A 75 37.78 29.70 2.58
N GLY A 76 37.67 30.39 1.45
CA GLY A 76 38.67 31.37 1.02
C GLY A 76 38.82 32.55 1.98
N ALA A 77 37.74 32.91 2.68
CA ALA A 77 37.74 33.93 3.73
C ALA A 77 38.13 33.39 5.11
N GLY A 78 38.26 32.06 5.28
CA GLY A 78 38.51 31.41 6.58
C GLY A 78 37.32 31.49 7.55
N LYS A 79 36.11 31.73 7.04
CA LYS A 79 34.89 31.98 7.81
C LYS A 79 33.98 30.77 7.99
N LEU A 80 34.29 29.64 7.35
CA LEU A 80 33.50 28.42 7.40
C LEU A 80 34.10 27.43 8.42
N GLN A 81 33.32 27.08 9.44
CA GLN A 81 33.68 26.15 10.51
C GLN A 81 33.19 24.73 10.25
N GLY A 82 32.12 24.58 9.46
CA GLY A 82 31.62 23.25 9.11
C GLY A 82 30.46 23.28 8.14
N ILE A 83 30.25 22.14 7.47
CA ILE A 83 29.11 21.90 6.61
C ILE A 83 28.36 20.69 7.14
N VAL A 84 27.04 20.77 7.23
CA VAL A 84 26.19 19.68 7.70
C VAL A 84 25.15 19.36 6.63
N MET A 85 25.05 18.09 6.27
CA MET A 85 23.99 17.57 5.43
C MET A 85 23.04 16.75 6.29
N VAL A 86 21.76 17.11 6.26
CA VAL A 86 20.72 16.53 7.10
C VAL A 86 19.78 15.72 6.20
N ILE A 87 19.44 14.49 6.58
CA ILE A 87 18.42 13.67 5.91
C ILE A 87 17.24 13.53 6.88
N MET A 88 16.05 13.85 6.40
CA MET A 88 14.82 13.93 7.20
C MET A 88 13.68 13.18 6.53
N SER A 89 12.75 12.63 7.32
CA SER A 89 11.51 12.07 6.76
C SER A 89 10.69 13.18 6.12
N LYS A 90 10.22 12.94 4.89
CA LYS A 90 9.33 13.87 4.18
C LYS A 90 7.98 14.00 4.88
N ALA A 91 7.54 12.97 5.60
CA ALA A 91 6.22 12.94 6.24
C ALA A 91 6.21 13.66 7.60
N THR A 92 7.24 13.44 8.42
CA THR A 92 7.27 13.95 9.82
C THR A 92 8.21 15.13 10.02
N SER A 93 9.07 15.44 9.03
CA SER A 93 10.19 16.38 9.18
C SER A 93 11.15 16.03 10.31
N GLU A 94 11.14 14.78 10.79
CA GLU A 94 12.08 14.30 11.78
C GLU A 94 13.46 14.03 11.16
N VAL A 95 14.52 14.43 11.85
CA VAL A 95 15.90 14.20 11.41
C VAL A 95 16.32 12.75 11.68
N ILE A 96 16.72 12.05 10.62
CA ILE A 96 17.12 10.63 10.66
C ILE A 96 18.65 10.52 10.67
N GLU A 97 19.31 11.25 9.79
CA GLU A 97 20.77 11.27 9.66
C GLU A 97 21.31 12.70 9.55
N ARG A 98 22.48 12.92 10.14
CA ARG A 98 23.19 14.20 10.16
C ARG A 98 24.66 13.97 9.88
N TRP A 99 25.07 14.27 8.65
CA TRP A 99 26.43 14.15 8.15
C TRP A 99 27.19 15.45 8.36
N ASN A 100 28.15 15.43 9.28
CA ASN A 100 28.95 16.59 9.66
C ASN A 100 30.32 16.54 9.00
N PHE A 101 30.68 17.62 8.33
CA PHE A 101 32.00 17.89 7.79
C PHE A 101 32.56 19.08 8.58
N ASN A 102 33.27 18.78 9.67
CA ASN A 102 33.88 19.80 10.53
C ASN A 102 35.17 20.27 9.87
N ILE A 103 35.38 21.59 9.82
CA ILE A 103 36.47 22.21 9.08
C ILE A 103 37.31 23.04 10.05
N ASP A 104 38.54 22.59 10.29
CA ASP A 104 39.54 23.36 10.99
C ASP A 104 40.39 24.13 9.97
N THR A 105 40.28 25.46 9.96
CA THR A 105 41.12 26.33 9.13
C THR A 105 42.33 26.81 9.93
N TYR A 106 43.54 26.63 9.39
CA TYR A 106 44.76 27.09 10.08
C TYR A 106 44.88 28.63 9.97
N PRO A 107 44.79 29.39 11.10
CA PRO A 107 44.70 30.86 11.06
C PRO A 107 45.92 31.52 10.41
N GLU A 108 47.10 30.93 10.60
CA GLU A 108 48.36 31.41 10.02
C GLU A 108 48.31 31.55 8.49
N VAL A 109 47.53 30.69 7.82
CA VAL A 109 47.43 30.69 6.35
C VAL A 109 46.53 31.82 5.87
N VAL A 110 45.47 32.11 6.62
CA VAL A 110 44.49 33.16 6.29
C VAL A 110 45.09 34.54 6.57
N GLU A 111 45.76 34.71 7.71
CA GLU A 111 46.31 36.00 8.14
C GLU A 111 47.64 36.36 7.45
N LYS A 112 48.52 35.37 7.23
CA LYS A 112 49.89 35.61 6.72
C LYS A 112 50.08 35.16 5.28
N GLY A 113 49.04 34.65 4.61
CA GLY A 113 49.11 34.14 3.25
C GLY A 113 50.12 33.00 3.06
N SER A 114 50.43 32.26 4.13
CA SER A 114 51.53 31.30 4.13
C SER A 114 51.24 30.15 3.18
N ILE A 115 52.18 29.87 2.27
CA ILE A 115 52.11 28.72 1.37
C ILE A 115 52.53 27.45 2.12
N LYS A 116 51.74 26.38 2.00
CA LYS A 116 52.05 25.09 2.62
C LYS A 116 52.38 24.06 1.53
N GLU A 117 53.31 23.16 1.82
CA GLU A 117 53.71 22.09 0.90
C GLU A 117 53.05 20.76 1.32
N LYS A 118 52.25 20.19 0.43
CA LYS A 118 51.76 18.80 0.54
C LYS A 118 51.44 18.30 -0.86
N SER A 119 51.84 17.07 -1.16
CA SER A 119 51.58 16.51 -2.49
C SER A 119 50.12 16.24 -2.76
N ASP A 120 49.66 16.61 -3.94
CA ASP A 120 48.28 16.38 -4.41
C ASP A 120 47.95 14.88 -4.36
N LYS A 121 48.93 14.02 -4.70
CA LYS A 121 48.78 12.56 -4.63
C LYS A 121 48.47 12.07 -3.21
N LYS A 122 49.03 12.71 -2.18
CA LYS A 122 48.76 12.35 -0.78
C LYS A 122 47.36 12.78 -0.37
N ILE A 123 46.95 14.01 -0.73
CA ILE A 123 45.60 14.51 -0.46
C ILE A 123 44.53 13.68 -1.18
N MET A 124 44.73 13.36 -2.46
CA MET A 124 43.84 12.49 -3.21
C MET A 124 43.70 11.10 -2.58
N ARG A 125 44.77 10.57 -1.96
CA ARG A 125 44.73 9.26 -1.27
C ARG A 125 43.92 9.34 0.02
N GLU A 126 44.06 10.41 0.79
CA GLU A 126 43.28 10.66 2.01
C GLU A 126 41.79 10.84 1.66
N ILE A 127 41.48 11.68 0.66
CA ILE A 127 40.11 11.86 0.14
C ILE A 127 39.51 10.52 -0.31
N ARG A 128 40.28 9.72 -1.07
CA ARG A 128 39.84 8.39 -1.53
C ARG A 128 39.51 7.46 -0.37
N ALA A 129 40.29 7.49 0.70
CA ALA A 129 40.03 6.67 1.89
C ALA A 129 38.69 7.06 2.53
N ILE A 130 38.41 8.36 2.64
CA ILE A 130 37.14 8.86 3.19
C ILE A 130 35.97 8.47 2.28
N LYS A 131 36.08 8.62 0.95
CA LYS A 131 35.01 8.19 0.04
C LYS A 131 34.66 6.72 0.18
N ARG A 132 35.67 5.84 0.24
CA ARG A 132 35.47 4.42 0.48
C ARG A 132 34.82 4.13 1.84
N GLN A 133 35.13 4.94 2.85
CA GLN A 133 34.48 4.82 4.16
C GLN A 133 33.04 5.31 4.15
N ILE A 134 32.73 6.37 3.42
CA ILE A 134 31.33 6.78 3.20
C ILE A 134 30.57 5.59 2.62
N ASP A 135 31.08 4.98 1.53
CA ASP A 135 30.49 3.80 0.90
C ASP A 135 30.35 2.61 1.86
N SER A 136 31.36 2.38 2.71
CA SER A 136 31.38 1.25 3.65
C SER A 136 30.49 1.46 4.88
N CYS A 137 30.40 2.68 5.41
CA CYS A 137 29.69 2.93 6.68
C CYS A 137 28.17 2.91 6.51
N ILE A 138 27.66 2.96 5.28
CA ILE A 138 26.23 2.85 4.99
C ILE A 138 25.64 1.53 5.49
N THR A 139 26.42 0.44 5.53
CA THR A 139 25.96 -0.84 6.09
C THR A 139 25.72 -0.78 7.59
N ASP A 140 26.30 0.20 8.27
CA ASP A 140 26.17 0.43 9.71
C ASP A 140 25.02 1.41 10.03
N LEU A 141 24.41 2.02 9.00
CA LEU A 141 23.31 2.98 9.13
C LEU A 141 21.94 2.28 8.97
N PRO A 142 20.92 2.66 9.75
CA PRO A 142 19.56 2.11 9.62
C PRO A 142 18.97 2.23 8.22
N CYS A 143 18.09 1.32 7.79
CA CYS A 143 17.41 1.47 6.51
C CYS A 143 16.48 2.71 6.51
N LEU A 144 16.44 3.43 5.39
CA LEU A 144 15.45 4.51 5.18
C LEU A 144 14.18 3.88 4.59
N ASP A 145 13.22 3.56 5.45
CA ASP A 145 11.97 2.88 5.06
C ASP A 145 10.90 3.85 4.49
N GLU A 146 11.15 5.16 4.59
CA GLU A 146 10.22 6.22 4.17
C GLU A 146 10.88 7.18 3.16
N PRO A 147 10.09 7.87 2.30
CA PRO A 147 10.60 8.94 1.46
C PRO A 147 11.28 10.03 2.29
N CYS A 148 12.53 10.31 1.97
CA CYS A 148 13.34 11.30 2.68
C CYS A 148 13.61 12.52 1.82
N VAL A 149 13.83 13.66 2.49
CA VAL A 149 14.36 14.89 1.89
C VAL A 149 15.69 15.23 2.56
N PHE A 150 16.51 16.05 1.92
CA PHE A 150 17.77 16.50 2.50
C PHE A 150 17.82 18.02 2.59
N ASP A 151 18.51 18.50 3.62
CA ASP A 151 18.84 19.91 3.82
C ASP A 151 20.34 20.09 4.03
N MET A 152 20.83 21.31 3.79
CA MET A 152 22.22 21.69 3.99
C MET A 152 22.33 22.87 4.94
N LEU A 153 23.22 22.76 5.92
CA LEU A 153 23.54 23.80 6.88
C LEU A 153 25.03 24.14 6.77
N ALA A 154 25.37 25.41 6.93
CA ALA A 154 26.74 25.88 7.03
C ALA A 154 26.91 26.57 8.38
N TYR A 155 27.98 26.23 9.09
CA TYR A 155 28.37 26.90 10.33
C TYR A 155 29.46 27.90 9.97
N THR A 156 29.14 29.18 10.08
CA THR A 156 30.06 30.30 9.83
C THR A 156 30.31 31.09 11.10
N ASP A 157 31.32 31.96 11.07
CA ASP A 157 31.47 32.97 12.11
C ASP A 157 30.23 33.89 12.18
N THR A 158 29.96 34.44 13.37
CA THR A 158 28.78 35.28 13.65
C THR A 158 28.81 36.64 12.95
N ASP A 159 29.94 37.02 12.34
CA ASP A 159 30.13 38.29 11.63
C ASP A 159 29.92 38.17 10.11
N VAL A 160 29.42 37.01 9.65
CA VAL A 160 29.12 36.76 8.23
C VAL A 160 27.63 36.98 7.99
N ASP A 161 27.29 37.95 7.14
CA ASP A 161 25.91 38.14 6.68
C ASP A 161 25.45 36.97 5.80
N ALA A 162 24.25 36.45 6.09
CA ALA A 162 23.62 35.42 5.28
C ALA A 162 23.26 35.97 3.88
N PRO A 163 23.74 35.36 2.78
CA PRO A 163 23.30 35.72 1.43
C PRO A 163 21.80 35.49 1.23
N ASP A 164 21.17 36.16 0.26
CA ASP A 164 19.72 36.01 -0.04
C ASP A 164 19.25 34.57 -0.27
N THR A 165 20.15 33.67 -0.67
CA THR A 165 19.87 32.25 -0.91
C THR A 165 20.03 31.35 0.32
N TRP A 166 20.45 31.92 1.45
CA TRP A 166 20.65 31.24 2.73
C TRP A 166 19.87 31.96 3.83
N ILE A 167 19.40 31.20 4.80
CA ILE A 167 18.68 31.74 5.97
C ILE A 167 19.31 31.19 7.24
N GLU A 168 19.21 31.95 8.32
CA GLU A 168 19.51 31.42 9.65
C GLU A 168 18.56 30.25 9.96
N SER A 169 19.12 29.15 10.44
CA SER A 169 18.40 27.89 10.68
C SER A 169 18.81 27.30 12.02
N ASP A 170 17.92 26.46 12.58
CA ASP A 170 18.22 25.66 13.74
C ASP A 170 19.29 24.59 13.45
N THR A 171 19.87 24.03 14.50
CA THR A 171 20.99 23.09 14.39
C THR A 171 20.60 21.69 13.91
N LYS A 172 19.28 21.43 13.79
CA LYS A 172 18.67 20.16 13.35
C LYS A 172 19.32 18.94 14.00
N LEU A 173 19.45 18.99 15.33
CA LEU A 173 20.06 17.92 16.11
C LEU A 173 19.12 16.71 16.20
N ILE A 174 19.72 15.53 16.22
CA ILE A 174 19.01 14.27 16.40
C ILE A 174 19.02 13.95 17.90
N HIS A 175 17.88 13.50 18.45
CA HIS A 175 17.79 12.96 19.79
C HIS A 175 18.19 11.47 19.80
N ASN A 176 18.91 11.01 20.84
CA ASN A 176 19.36 9.62 20.99
C ASN A 176 20.22 9.11 19.82
N THR A 177 21.35 9.78 19.58
CA THR A 177 22.23 9.50 18.45
C THR A 177 23.27 8.43 18.70
N GLN A 178 23.61 7.72 17.64
CA GLN A 178 24.91 7.06 17.51
C GLN A 178 25.76 7.84 16.51
N MET A 179 27.07 7.90 16.77
CA MET A 179 28.03 8.60 15.93
C MET A 179 29.05 7.64 15.38
N VAL A 180 29.32 7.74 14.08
CA VAL A 180 30.43 7.05 13.42
C VAL A 180 31.38 8.12 12.89
N LYS A 181 32.62 8.10 13.40
CA LYS A 181 33.69 8.99 12.96
C LYS A 181 34.45 8.34 11.81
N LEU A 182 34.51 9.03 10.68
CA LEU A 182 35.27 8.63 9.51
C LEU A 182 36.68 9.25 9.56
N HIS A 183 37.55 8.83 8.64
CA HIS A 183 38.87 9.43 8.47
C HIS A 183 38.77 10.92 8.16
N SER A 184 39.80 11.65 8.55
CA SER A 184 40.00 13.05 8.19
C SER A 184 41.03 13.18 7.08
N PHE A 185 40.94 14.25 6.29
CA PHE A 185 42.02 14.66 5.37
C PHE A 185 42.48 16.08 5.71
N ASP A 186 43.72 16.38 5.36
CA ASP A 186 44.37 17.64 5.73
C ASP A 186 45.12 18.22 4.53
N THR A 187 44.80 19.43 4.08
CA THR A 187 45.54 20.09 2.99
C THR A 187 46.73 20.91 3.49
N LYS A 188 46.97 20.92 4.80
CA LYS A 188 47.81 21.86 5.57
C LYS A 188 47.28 23.29 5.66
N VAL A 189 46.12 23.54 5.04
CA VAL A 189 45.37 24.80 5.16
C VAL A 189 44.02 24.56 5.83
N HIS A 190 43.33 23.50 5.42
CA HIS A 190 42.09 23.04 6.01
C HIS A 190 42.24 21.57 6.40
N LYS A 191 41.77 21.22 7.59
CA LYS A 191 41.58 19.85 8.02
C LYS A 191 40.09 19.57 8.12
N VAL A 192 39.65 18.49 7.48
CA VAL A 192 38.24 18.12 7.42
C VAL A 192 38.03 16.81 8.16
N ASP A 193 37.25 16.85 9.24
CA ASP A 193 36.79 15.67 9.98
C ASP A 193 35.35 15.35 9.56
N THR A 194 35.07 14.08 9.25
CA THR A 194 33.73 13.63 8.86
C THR A 194 33.11 12.77 9.96
N VAL A 195 31.90 13.11 10.39
CA VAL A 195 31.14 12.37 11.41
C VAL A 195 29.70 12.24 10.97
N VAL A 196 29.20 11.01 10.85
CA VAL A 196 27.76 10.76 10.67
C VAL A 196 27.13 10.51 12.04
N SER A 197 26.07 11.26 12.34
CA SER A 197 25.18 11.00 13.47
C SER A 197 23.88 10.46 12.92
N TYR A 198 23.36 9.39 13.47
CA TYR A 198 22.08 8.82 13.04
C TYR A 198 21.25 8.46 14.25
N LYS A 199 19.92 8.48 14.08
CA LYS A 199 18.97 8.09 15.10
C LYS A 199 19.14 6.60 15.41
N LYS A 200 19.37 6.28 16.68
CA LYS A 200 19.47 4.89 17.11
C LYS A 200 18.07 4.29 17.18
N ASN A 201 17.78 3.32 16.32
CA ASN A 201 16.60 2.47 16.50
C ASN A 201 16.80 1.65 17.77
N GLU A 202 15.78 1.55 18.62
CA GLU A 202 15.83 0.79 19.88
C GLU A 202 16.21 -0.70 19.68
N ASP A 203 16.08 -1.18 18.44
CA ASP A 203 16.39 -2.52 17.95
C ASP A 203 17.88 -2.75 17.57
N ASP A 204 18.69 -1.71 17.34
CA ASP A 204 20.07 -1.85 16.81
C ASP A 204 21.14 -1.94 17.92
N THR A 205 21.27 -3.12 18.52
CA THR A 205 22.54 -3.54 19.15
C THR A 205 23.01 -4.84 18.57
N SER A 206 23.77 -4.73 17.48
CA SER A 206 24.68 -5.78 17.03
C SER A 206 26.09 -5.21 16.97
N SER A 207 26.74 -5.08 18.14
CA SER A 207 28.16 -5.39 18.35
C SER A 207 28.64 -4.90 19.73
N SER A 208 28.79 -5.86 20.65
CA SER A 208 29.83 -5.87 21.69
C SER A 208 29.94 -4.68 22.67
N SER A 209 28.95 -4.52 23.57
CA SER A 209 29.03 -3.96 24.96
C SER A 209 27.58 -3.78 25.47
N SER A 210 27.01 -4.39 26.52
CA SER A 210 27.43 -5.22 27.65
C SER A 210 26.50 -6.45 27.76
N SER A 211 26.95 -7.56 28.35
CA SER A 211 26.09 -8.75 28.56
C SER A 211 24.80 -8.43 29.33
N VAL A 212 24.88 -7.47 30.25
CA VAL A 212 23.78 -7.01 31.11
C VAL A 212 22.61 -6.44 30.31
N ILE A 213 22.87 -5.67 29.24
CA ILE A 213 21.80 -5.08 28.42
C ILE A 213 21.12 -6.15 27.55
N ARG A 214 21.88 -7.14 27.09
CA ARG A 214 21.35 -8.29 26.35
C ARG A 214 20.43 -9.13 27.23
N GLU A 215 20.83 -9.36 28.47
CA GLU A 215 20.04 -10.08 29.49
C GLU A 215 18.74 -9.31 29.80
N ALA A 216 18.80 -8.00 30.04
CA ALA A 216 17.60 -7.17 30.28
C ALA A 216 16.62 -7.14 29.09
N ARG A 217 17.11 -7.11 27.85
CA ARG A 217 16.26 -7.18 26.65
C ARG A 217 15.62 -8.55 26.44
N ILE A 218 16.34 -9.62 26.75
CA ILE A 218 15.77 -10.97 26.75
C ILE A 218 14.65 -11.02 27.80
N GLU A 219 14.88 -10.53 29.02
CA GLU A 219 13.84 -10.50 30.08
C GLU A 219 12.57 -9.74 29.67
N LEU A 220 12.72 -8.57 29.03
CA LEU A 220 11.57 -7.78 28.57
C LEU A 220 10.75 -8.52 27.51
N LEU A 221 11.42 -9.12 26.52
CA LEU A 221 10.75 -9.89 25.47
C LEU A 221 10.17 -11.22 26.01
N GLU A 222 10.82 -11.85 26.99
CA GLU A 222 10.26 -13.01 27.69
C GLU A 222 9.01 -12.63 28.49
N ALA A 223 8.97 -11.44 29.09
CA ALA A 223 7.78 -10.92 29.75
C ALA A 223 6.65 -10.61 28.74
N GLU A 224 6.99 -10.10 27.56
CA GLU A 224 6.04 -9.91 26.46
C GLU A 224 5.46 -11.25 25.98
N LEU A 225 6.33 -12.26 25.75
CA LEU A 225 5.89 -13.62 25.46
C LEU A 225 5.04 -14.21 26.59
N GLY A 226 5.36 -13.89 27.85
CA GLY A 226 4.58 -14.27 29.02
C GLY A 226 3.14 -13.76 28.98
N ARG A 227 2.90 -12.59 28.38
CA ARG A 227 1.58 -11.96 28.21
C ARG A 227 0.98 -12.15 26.81
N PHE A 228 1.64 -12.90 25.93
CA PHE A 228 1.18 -13.09 24.56
C PHE A 228 -0.19 -13.78 24.52
N VAL A 229 -1.14 -13.11 23.90
CA VAL A 229 -2.52 -13.55 23.65
C VAL A 229 -2.90 -13.31 22.20
N MET A 230 -3.87 -14.08 21.71
CA MET A 230 -4.50 -13.88 20.42
C MET A 230 -5.48 -12.70 20.47
N LEU A 231 -5.50 -11.85 19.44
CA LEU A 231 -6.43 -10.73 19.36
C LEU A 231 -7.79 -11.18 18.78
N ALA A 232 -8.86 -10.42 19.06
CA ALA A 232 -10.24 -10.82 18.75
C ALA A 232 -10.52 -11.11 17.26
N ASN A 233 -9.85 -10.40 16.35
CA ASN A 233 -10.05 -10.54 14.89
C ASN A 233 -8.79 -11.08 14.19
N GLU A 234 -7.85 -11.64 14.94
CA GLU A 234 -6.61 -12.18 14.39
C GLU A 234 -6.85 -13.62 13.92
N SER A 235 -6.28 -13.99 12.77
CA SER A 235 -6.21 -15.39 12.32
C SER A 235 -5.08 -16.15 13.03
N ALA A 236 -5.12 -17.49 13.03
CA ALA A 236 -4.03 -18.28 13.58
C ALA A 236 -2.67 -17.98 12.92
N GLU A 237 -2.68 -17.63 11.63
CA GLU A 237 -1.48 -17.31 10.85
C GLU A 237 -0.89 -15.94 11.21
N GLU A 238 -1.73 -14.93 11.37
CA GLU A 238 -1.30 -13.59 11.83
C GLU A 238 -0.74 -13.67 13.26
N MET A 239 -1.41 -14.40 14.14
CA MET A 239 -0.94 -14.66 15.51
C MET A 239 0.44 -15.33 15.48
N TYR A 240 0.62 -16.37 14.68
CA TYR A 240 1.92 -17.04 14.58
C TYR A 240 3.00 -16.12 13.99
N THR A 241 2.65 -15.29 13.01
CA THR A 241 3.58 -14.33 12.41
C THR A 241 4.07 -13.31 13.44
N ARG A 242 3.17 -12.77 14.26
CA ARG A 242 3.51 -11.86 15.36
C ARG A 242 4.39 -12.54 16.41
N LEU A 243 4.04 -13.75 16.81
CA LEU A 243 4.83 -14.57 17.73
C LEU A 243 6.24 -14.86 17.19
N LYS A 244 6.33 -15.25 15.91
CA LYS A 244 7.60 -15.56 15.23
C LYS A 244 8.53 -14.37 15.15
N LYS A 245 8.00 -13.15 14.97
CA LYS A 245 8.79 -11.90 15.02
C LYS A 245 9.45 -11.72 16.39
N ILE A 246 8.70 -11.88 17.48
CA ILE A 246 9.21 -11.75 18.86
C ILE A 246 10.28 -12.81 19.13
N ILE A 247 10.02 -14.07 18.77
CA ILE A 247 10.98 -15.17 18.96
C ILE A 247 12.25 -14.96 18.14
N LYS A 248 12.14 -14.45 16.90
CA LYS A 248 13.30 -14.13 16.07
C LYS A 248 14.17 -13.06 16.73
N LYS A 249 13.56 -12.02 17.32
CA LYS A 249 14.27 -11.00 18.10
C LYS A 249 14.99 -11.61 19.33
N ILE A 250 14.32 -12.46 20.10
CA ILE A 250 14.93 -13.14 21.26
C ILE A 250 16.11 -14.04 20.84
N ARG A 251 15.95 -14.80 19.75
CA ARG A 251 17.01 -15.65 19.20
C ARG A 251 18.20 -14.83 18.68
N SER A 252 17.96 -13.65 18.09
CA SER A 252 19.06 -12.75 17.68
C SER A 252 19.86 -12.20 18.85
N TYR A 253 19.26 -12.09 20.05
CA TYR A 253 19.99 -11.76 21.28
C TYR A 253 20.72 -12.97 21.90
N GLY A 254 20.70 -14.14 21.27
CA GLY A 254 21.49 -15.30 21.69
C GLY A 254 20.83 -16.21 22.73
N SER A 255 19.54 -16.04 23.04
CA SER A 255 18.81 -16.95 23.92
C SER A 255 18.55 -18.30 23.25
N LYS A 256 18.93 -19.39 23.93
CA LYS A 256 18.68 -20.78 23.49
C LYS A 256 17.47 -21.43 24.18
N LYS A 257 16.79 -20.71 25.08
CA LYS A 257 15.66 -21.22 25.87
C LYS A 257 14.43 -21.52 25.01
N TRP A 258 14.21 -20.74 23.96
CA TRP A 258 13.02 -20.78 23.12
C TRP A 258 13.12 -21.84 22.01
N THR A 259 13.00 -23.11 22.42
CA THR A 259 12.87 -24.25 21.51
C THR A 259 11.51 -24.21 20.80
N ASP A 260 11.39 -24.94 19.70
CA ASP A 260 10.16 -25.02 18.92
C ASP A 260 8.97 -25.52 19.76
N HIS A 261 9.22 -26.39 20.74
CA HIS A 261 8.19 -26.86 21.66
C HIS A 261 7.73 -25.79 22.68
N GLU A 262 8.64 -24.92 23.15
CA GLU A 262 8.25 -23.77 23.98
C GLU A 262 7.37 -22.77 23.22
N VAL A 263 7.63 -22.60 21.92
CA VAL A 263 6.78 -21.80 21.04
C VAL A 263 5.39 -22.43 20.89
N VAL A 264 5.31 -23.75 20.74
CA VAL A 264 4.04 -24.50 20.71
C VAL A 264 3.23 -24.29 21.99
N LYS A 265 3.86 -24.28 23.16
CA LYS A 265 3.16 -24.00 24.44
C LYS A 265 2.51 -22.62 24.45
N ILE A 266 3.20 -21.59 23.94
CA ILE A 266 2.64 -20.24 23.80
C ILE A 266 1.48 -20.23 22.82
N MET A 267 1.64 -20.86 21.65
CA MET A 267 0.58 -20.94 20.64
C MET A 267 -0.69 -21.57 21.21
N LEU A 268 -0.57 -22.69 21.93
CA LEU A 268 -1.71 -23.36 22.55
C LEU A 268 -2.36 -22.52 23.66
N ARG A 269 -1.56 -21.78 24.44
CA ARG A 269 -2.10 -20.88 25.46
C ARG A 269 -2.87 -19.71 24.84
N ALA A 270 -2.32 -19.11 23.79
CA ALA A 270 -2.94 -17.98 23.09
C ALA A 270 -4.22 -18.38 22.37
N TYR A 271 -4.24 -19.57 21.74
CA TYR A 271 -5.39 -20.09 21.00
C TYR A 271 -6.49 -20.70 21.90
N PHE A 272 -6.19 -20.93 23.19
CA PHE A 272 -7.10 -21.64 24.11
C PHE A 272 -8.48 -21.00 24.23
N LEU A 273 -8.55 -19.66 24.23
CA LEU A 273 -9.82 -18.92 24.32
C LEU A 273 -10.66 -19.05 23.06
N ARG A 274 -10.04 -19.34 21.90
CA ARG A 274 -10.74 -19.56 20.64
C ARG A 274 -11.27 -20.99 20.55
N ASN A 275 -10.43 -21.98 20.86
CA ASN A 275 -10.85 -23.37 20.90
C ASN A 275 -10.03 -24.20 21.90
N SER A 276 -10.56 -24.34 23.11
CA SER A 276 -9.93 -25.12 24.18
C SER A 276 -9.87 -26.62 23.87
N VAL A 277 -10.88 -27.17 23.20
CA VAL A 277 -10.98 -28.59 22.84
C VAL A 277 -9.84 -29.00 21.89
N LEU A 278 -9.60 -28.20 20.85
CA LEU A 278 -8.48 -28.43 19.92
C LEU A 278 -7.14 -28.37 20.65
N CYS A 279 -6.97 -27.43 21.57
CA CYS A 279 -5.76 -27.34 22.38
C CYS A 279 -5.56 -28.59 23.26
N PHE A 280 -6.61 -29.13 23.88
CA PHE A 280 -6.54 -30.38 24.64
C PHE A 280 -6.16 -31.57 23.75
N MET A 281 -6.81 -31.71 22.59
CA MET A 281 -6.49 -32.80 21.63
C MET A 281 -5.04 -32.74 21.13
N ILE A 282 -4.47 -31.54 20.97
CA ILE A 282 -3.07 -31.39 20.57
C ILE A 282 -2.14 -31.81 21.71
N ARG A 283 -2.45 -31.44 22.96
CA ARG A 283 -1.67 -31.80 24.16
C ARG A 283 -1.70 -33.30 24.46
N ASP A 284 -2.84 -33.95 24.22
CA ASP A 284 -3.02 -35.38 24.45
C ASP A 284 -2.38 -36.26 23.35
N SER A 285 -1.90 -35.63 22.27
CA SER A 285 -1.28 -36.36 21.17
C SER A 285 0.06 -36.99 21.60
N PRO A 286 0.33 -38.26 21.26
CA PRO A 286 1.56 -38.96 21.67
C PRO A 286 2.86 -38.31 21.16
N ASN A 287 2.77 -37.45 20.14
CA ASN A 287 3.90 -36.74 19.56
C ASN A 287 3.98 -35.26 20.02
N TYR A 288 3.20 -34.85 21.02
CA TYR A 288 3.11 -33.46 21.47
C TYR A 288 4.49 -32.81 21.74
N GLU A 289 5.37 -33.52 22.45
CA GLU A 289 6.73 -33.06 22.79
C GLU A 289 7.63 -32.82 21.57
N LYS A 290 7.30 -33.42 20.41
CA LYS A 290 8.08 -33.31 19.16
C LYS A 290 7.39 -32.43 18.12
N MET A 291 6.22 -31.87 18.40
CA MET A 291 5.52 -31.03 17.44
C MET A 291 6.24 -29.68 17.25
N THR A 292 6.30 -29.23 16.00
CA THR A 292 6.79 -27.89 15.66
C THR A 292 5.63 -26.90 15.57
N PRO A 293 5.89 -25.59 15.72
CA PRO A 293 4.90 -24.55 15.52
C PRO A 293 4.16 -24.61 14.18
N GLU A 294 4.84 -25.02 13.11
CA GLU A 294 4.25 -25.16 11.76
C GLU A 294 3.17 -26.26 11.74
N VAL A 295 3.43 -27.38 12.41
CA VAL A 295 2.46 -28.49 12.51
C VAL A 295 1.22 -28.05 13.29
N VAL A 296 1.41 -27.34 14.40
CA VAL A 296 0.32 -26.82 15.24
C VAL A 296 -0.47 -25.74 14.51
N LEU A 297 0.21 -24.82 13.82
CA LEU A 297 -0.42 -23.82 12.97
C LEU A 297 -1.29 -24.47 11.90
N GLY A 298 -0.79 -25.49 11.21
CA GLY A 298 -1.57 -26.21 10.21
C GLY A 298 -2.84 -26.85 10.77
N ARG A 299 -2.83 -27.29 12.04
CA ARG A 299 -4.04 -27.79 12.73
C ARG A 299 -5.01 -26.65 13.08
N PHE A 300 -4.52 -25.50 13.51
CA PHE A 300 -5.35 -24.32 13.78
C PHE A 300 -6.03 -23.80 12.52
N ILE A 301 -5.25 -23.60 11.44
CA ILE A 301 -5.78 -23.15 10.15
C ILE A 301 -6.85 -24.12 9.66
N ARG A 302 -6.60 -25.43 9.72
CA ARG A 302 -7.61 -26.43 9.32
C ARG A 302 -8.89 -26.33 10.14
N HIS A 303 -8.78 -26.08 11.45
CA HIS A 303 -9.96 -25.87 12.29
C HIS A 303 -10.72 -24.60 11.90
N GLU A 304 -10.02 -23.47 11.75
CA GLU A 304 -10.64 -22.21 11.29
C GLU A 304 -11.32 -22.37 9.93
N MET A 305 -10.73 -23.14 9.03
CA MET A 305 -11.34 -23.49 7.75
C MET A 305 -12.61 -24.32 7.91
N MET A 306 -12.62 -25.34 8.78
CA MET A 306 -13.81 -26.15 9.04
C MET A 306 -14.95 -25.37 9.71
N GLU A 307 -14.62 -24.46 10.64
CA GLU A 307 -15.59 -23.57 11.28
C GLU A 307 -16.22 -22.61 10.25
N ASN A 308 -15.39 -22.02 9.39
CA ASN A 308 -15.86 -21.18 8.28
C ASN A 308 -16.67 -21.97 7.26
N GLU A 309 -16.30 -23.22 6.95
CA GLU A 309 -17.09 -24.12 6.11
C GLU A 309 -18.48 -24.32 6.72
N GLY A 310 -18.58 -24.66 8.00
CA GLY A 310 -19.86 -24.84 8.70
C GLY A 310 -20.73 -23.58 8.72
N LEU A 311 -20.13 -22.39 8.89
CA LEU A 311 -20.84 -21.12 8.83
C LEU A 311 -21.41 -20.86 7.43
N LEU A 312 -20.62 -21.10 6.38
CA LEU A 312 -21.06 -20.95 4.99
C LEU A 312 -22.12 -22.01 4.60
N GLU A 313 -22.00 -23.24 5.09
CA GLU A 313 -23.05 -24.26 4.91
C GLU A 313 -24.36 -23.83 5.58
N ALA A 314 -24.30 -23.24 6.78
CA ALA A 314 -25.48 -22.71 7.47
C ALA A 314 -26.09 -21.50 6.75
N GLU A 315 -25.25 -20.64 6.16
CA GLU A 315 -25.68 -19.52 5.29
C GLU A 315 -26.39 -20.07 4.04
N LEU A 316 -25.82 -21.07 3.37
CA LEU A 316 -26.48 -21.77 2.26
C LEU A 316 -27.78 -22.44 2.70
N GLY A 317 -27.84 -23.00 3.91
CA GLY A 317 -29.04 -23.57 4.50
C GLY A 317 -30.20 -22.57 4.58
N ARG A 318 -29.91 -21.29 4.85
CA ARG A 318 -30.87 -20.18 4.96
C ARG A 318 -30.94 -19.30 3.71
N PHE A 319 -30.26 -19.66 2.63
CA PHE A 319 -30.18 -18.84 1.43
C PHE A 319 -31.56 -18.65 0.79
N VAL A 320 -31.95 -17.38 0.63
CA VAL A 320 -33.20 -16.92 0.00
C VAL A 320 -32.91 -15.79 -0.98
N MET A 321 -33.79 -15.61 -1.96
CA MET A 321 -33.77 -14.46 -2.87
C MET A 321 -34.31 -13.22 -2.14
N LEU A 322 -33.66 -12.06 -2.32
CA LEU A 322 -34.13 -10.80 -1.74
C LEU A 322 -35.26 -10.17 -2.59
N ALA A 323 -36.03 -9.25 -2.02
CA ALA A 323 -37.24 -8.69 -2.64
C ALA A 323 -36.98 -7.94 -3.97
N ASP A 324 -35.86 -7.22 -4.06
CA ASP A 324 -35.47 -6.40 -5.22
C ASP A 324 -34.29 -6.99 -6.01
N GLU A 325 -33.84 -8.19 -5.64
CA GLU A 325 -32.72 -8.88 -6.30
C GLU A 325 -33.20 -9.60 -7.57
N SER A 326 -32.45 -9.49 -8.66
CA SER A 326 -32.70 -10.25 -9.90
C SER A 326 -32.23 -11.70 -9.82
N ALA A 327 -32.68 -12.57 -10.72
CA ALA A 327 -32.19 -13.95 -10.75
C ALA A 327 -30.67 -14.06 -10.94
N GLU A 328 -30.08 -13.14 -11.70
CA GLU A 328 -28.63 -13.09 -11.98
C GLU A 328 -27.82 -12.64 -10.76
N GLU A 329 -28.30 -11.63 -10.04
CA GLU A 329 -27.69 -11.15 -8.80
C GLU A 329 -27.73 -12.22 -7.71
N MET A 330 -28.87 -12.90 -7.56
CA MET A 330 -29.03 -14.03 -6.65
C MET A 330 -28.02 -15.15 -6.98
N TYR A 331 -27.89 -15.51 -8.26
CA TYR A 331 -26.94 -16.54 -8.68
C TYR A 331 -25.50 -16.11 -8.42
N THR A 332 -25.15 -14.85 -8.67
CA THR A 332 -23.80 -14.32 -8.42
C THR A 332 -23.43 -14.39 -6.94
N ARG A 333 -24.36 -14.01 -6.05
CA ARG A 333 -24.18 -14.13 -4.59
C ARG A 333 -24.02 -15.58 -4.16
N LEU A 334 -24.87 -16.47 -4.66
CA LEU A 334 -24.80 -17.91 -4.40
C LEU A 334 -23.45 -18.51 -4.87
N LYS A 335 -23.02 -18.17 -6.09
CA LYS A 335 -21.76 -18.63 -6.70
C LYS A 335 -20.55 -18.19 -5.89
N LYS A 336 -20.56 -16.97 -5.32
CA LYS A 336 -19.48 -16.47 -4.45
C LYS A 336 -19.35 -17.32 -3.18
N ILE A 337 -20.46 -17.72 -2.55
CA ILE A 337 -20.47 -18.57 -1.36
C ILE A 337 -19.97 -19.98 -1.70
N ILE A 338 -20.46 -20.57 -2.80
CA ILE A 338 -20.07 -21.91 -3.25
C ILE A 338 -18.59 -21.96 -3.63
N ASN A 339 -18.06 -20.95 -4.31
CA ASN A 339 -16.65 -20.90 -4.68
C ASN A 339 -15.75 -20.88 -3.43
N LYS A 340 -16.15 -20.17 -2.37
CA LYS A 340 -15.43 -20.21 -1.09
C LYS A 340 -15.46 -21.61 -0.47
N LEU A 341 -16.62 -22.27 -0.44
CA LEU A 341 -16.74 -23.65 0.06
C LEU A 341 -15.91 -24.66 -0.76
N ARG A 342 -15.90 -24.51 -2.09
CA ARG A 342 -15.05 -25.33 -2.98
C ARG A 342 -13.56 -25.07 -2.73
N SER A 343 -13.17 -23.83 -2.42
CA SER A 343 -11.77 -23.50 -2.07
C SER A 343 -11.31 -24.16 -0.76
N TYR A 344 -12.24 -24.49 0.15
CA TYR A 344 -11.95 -25.25 1.36
C TYR A 344 -11.91 -26.78 1.15
N GLY A 345 -12.15 -27.25 -0.09
CA GLY A 345 -12.06 -28.67 -0.45
C GLY A 345 -13.39 -29.43 -0.33
N SER A 346 -14.50 -28.73 -0.11
CA SER A 346 -15.82 -29.35 0.00
C SER A 346 -16.28 -29.96 -1.33
N LYS A 347 -16.47 -31.29 -1.37
CA LYS A 347 -16.96 -32.02 -2.56
C LYS A 347 -18.48 -32.15 -2.62
N ARG A 348 -19.18 -31.67 -1.59
CA ARG A 348 -20.63 -31.80 -1.43
C ARG A 348 -21.41 -30.92 -2.42
N TRP A 349 -20.86 -29.77 -2.78
CA TRP A 349 -21.52 -28.73 -3.57
C TRP A 349 -21.41 -28.98 -5.08
N THR A 350 -22.05 -30.05 -5.55
CA THR A 350 -22.20 -30.36 -6.97
C THR A 350 -23.15 -29.38 -7.65
N ASP A 351 -23.07 -29.29 -8.98
CA ASP A 351 -23.93 -28.39 -9.77
C ASP A 351 -25.42 -28.63 -9.52
N HIS A 352 -25.82 -29.88 -9.29
CA HIS A 352 -27.21 -30.21 -8.97
C HIS A 352 -27.64 -29.76 -7.56
N GLU A 353 -26.74 -29.78 -6.57
CA GLU A 353 -27.03 -29.21 -5.23
C GLU A 353 -27.21 -27.69 -5.29
N VAL A 354 -26.44 -27.01 -6.15
CA VAL A 354 -26.60 -25.58 -6.43
C VAL A 354 -27.97 -25.30 -7.06
N VAL A 355 -28.39 -26.13 -8.03
CA VAL A 355 -29.73 -26.07 -8.64
C VAL A 355 -30.84 -26.22 -7.60
N LYS A 356 -30.71 -27.14 -6.63
CA LYS A 356 -31.69 -27.29 -5.54
C LYS A 356 -31.83 -26.01 -4.71
N ILE A 357 -30.71 -25.34 -4.39
CA ILE A 357 -30.73 -24.07 -3.66
C ILE A 357 -31.39 -22.97 -4.50
N MET A 358 -31.04 -22.86 -5.78
CA MET A 358 -31.65 -21.88 -6.70
C MET A 358 -33.17 -22.05 -6.79
N LEU A 359 -33.65 -23.28 -6.94
CA LEU A 359 -35.09 -23.57 -7.01
C LEU A 359 -35.81 -23.36 -5.68
N ARG A 360 -35.12 -23.49 -4.54
CA ARG A 360 -35.69 -23.18 -3.22
C ARG A 360 -35.79 -21.67 -3.02
N ALA A 361 -34.75 -20.92 -3.41
CA ALA A 361 -34.69 -19.47 -3.29
C ALA A 361 -35.71 -18.77 -4.22
N TYR A 362 -35.87 -19.27 -5.45
CA TYR A 362 -36.79 -18.69 -6.44
C TYR A 362 -38.25 -19.12 -6.27
N PHE A 363 -38.53 -20.11 -5.40
CA PHE A 363 -39.86 -20.70 -5.24
C PHE A 363 -40.94 -19.66 -4.88
N LEU A 364 -40.58 -18.67 -4.06
CA LEU A 364 -41.50 -17.60 -3.65
C LEU A 364 -41.83 -16.62 -4.78
N ARG A 365 -40.96 -16.50 -5.80
CA ARG A 365 -41.24 -15.67 -6.98
C ARG A 365 -42.11 -16.40 -8.00
N ASN A 366 -41.79 -17.65 -8.31
CA ASN A 366 -42.61 -18.47 -9.21
C ASN A 366 -42.52 -19.96 -8.87
N SER A 367 -43.48 -20.43 -8.09
CA SER A 367 -43.58 -21.83 -7.68
C SER A 367 -43.87 -22.78 -8.85
N VAL A 368 -44.59 -22.31 -9.87
CA VAL A 368 -44.97 -23.11 -11.06
C VAL A 368 -43.74 -23.39 -11.93
N LEU A 369 -42.94 -22.38 -12.22
CA LEU A 369 -41.69 -22.55 -12.96
C LEU A 369 -40.74 -23.52 -12.24
N CYS A 370 -40.60 -23.36 -10.93
CA CYS A 370 -39.78 -24.27 -10.13
C CYS A 370 -40.32 -25.71 -10.13
N PHE A 371 -41.64 -25.92 -10.24
CA PHE A 371 -42.26 -27.24 -10.37
C PHE A 371 -41.99 -27.86 -11.75
N LEU A 372 -42.16 -27.07 -12.83
CA LEU A 372 -41.87 -27.50 -14.20
C LEU A 372 -40.41 -27.91 -14.40
N ILE A 373 -39.48 -27.18 -13.77
CA ILE A 373 -38.06 -27.53 -13.80
C ILE A 373 -37.80 -28.88 -13.11
N ARG A 374 -38.45 -29.15 -11.97
CA ARG A 374 -38.32 -30.43 -11.25
C ARG A 374 -38.91 -31.62 -12.01
N GLN A 375 -39.95 -31.40 -12.80
CA GLN A 375 -40.55 -32.45 -13.64
C GLN A 375 -39.78 -32.72 -14.93
N SER A 376 -38.79 -31.89 -15.27
CA SER A 376 -38.02 -32.08 -16.50
C SER A 376 -37.23 -33.40 -16.45
N PRO A 377 -37.21 -34.21 -17.52
CA PRO A 377 -36.54 -35.52 -17.52
C PRO A 377 -35.02 -35.43 -17.29
N ASN A 378 -34.43 -34.25 -17.54
CA ASN A 378 -33.01 -33.96 -17.34
C ASN A 378 -32.72 -33.19 -16.03
N TYR A 379 -33.66 -33.13 -15.07
CA TYR A 379 -33.51 -32.36 -13.84
C TYR A 379 -32.22 -32.69 -13.07
N GLU A 380 -31.94 -33.99 -12.89
CA GLU A 380 -30.74 -34.50 -12.19
C GLU A 380 -29.41 -34.10 -12.86
N LYS A 381 -29.44 -33.74 -14.16
CA LYS A 381 -28.25 -33.36 -14.94
C LYS A 381 -28.22 -31.88 -15.30
N MET A 382 -29.18 -31.09 -14.81
CA MET A 382 -29.29 -29.68 -15.15
C MET A 382 -28.21 -28.88 -14.42
N THR A 383 -27.57 -27.94 -15.13
CA THR A 383 -26.57 -27.04 -14.52
C THR A 383 -27.24 -25.75 -14.01
N PRO A 384 -26.61 -25.04 -13.05
CA PRO A 384 -27.08 -23.75 -12.57
C PRO A 384 -27.29 -22.72 -13.69
N GLU A 385 -26.46 -22.73 -14.73
CA GLU A 385 -26.56 -21.82 -15.89
C GLU A 385 -27.86 -22.04 -16.67
N VAL A 386 -28.26 -23.30 -16.86
CA VAL A 386 -29.51 -23.65 -17.56
C VAL A 386 -30.72 -23.20 -16.73
N VAL A 387 -30.66 -23.35 -15.41
CA VAL A 387 -31.74 -22.89 -14.52
C VAL A 387 -31.81 -21.37 -14.46
N LEU A 388 -30.66 -20.70 -14.40
CA LEU A 388 -30.58 -19.24 -14.44
C LEU A 388 -31.20 -18.70 -15.72
N SER A 389 -30.86 -19.26 -16.88
CA SER A 389 -31.45 -18.85 -18.17
C SER A 389 -32.97 -18.90 -18.12
N LYS A 390 -33.55 -19.99 -17.59
CA LYS A 390 -35.01 -20.12 -17.44
C LYS A 390 -35.62 -19.10 -16.48
N PHE A 391 -34.89 -18.70 -15.44
CA PHE A 391 -35.34 -17.65 -14.51
C PHE A 391 -35.31 -16.28 -15.17
N ILE A 392 -34.24 -15.97 -15.92
CA ILE A 392 -34.12 -14.73 -16.69
C ILE A 392 -35.24 -14.65 -17.73
N ASP A 393 -35.48 -15.73 -18.49
CA ASP A 393 -36.56 -15.78 -19.49
C ASP A 393 -37.93 -15.48 -18.86
N HIS A 394 -38.17 -15.98 -17.64
CA HIS A 394 -39.38 -15.70 -16.89
C HIS A 394 -39.46 -14.24 -16.41
N GLU A 395 -38.37 -13.66 -15.93
CA GLU A 395 -38.30 -12.25 -15.54
C GLU A 395 -38.56 -11.33 -16.75
N THR A 396 -37.90 -11.60 -17.89
CA THR A 396 -38.13 -10.88 -19.15
C THR A 396 -39.59 -10.99 -19.59
N LEU A 397 -40.20 -12.18 -19.51
CA LEU A 397 -41.61 -12.35 -19.88
C LEU A 397 -42.57 -11.58 -18.94
N LEU A 398 -42.25 -11.47 -17.65
CA LEU A 398 -43.01 -10.63 -16.73
C LEU A 398 -42.88 -9.14 -17.06
N GLU A 399 -41.70 -8.68 -17.47
CA GLU A 399 -41.49 -7.30 -17.94
C GLU A 399 -42.28 -7.01 -19.22
N GLU A 400 -42.23 -7.93 -20.19
CA GLU A 400 -43.03 -7.83 -21.42
C GLU A 400 -44.53 -7.82 -21.11
N ALA A 401 -45.01 -8.66 -20.20
CA ALA A 401 -46.41 -8.70 -19.79
C ALA A 401 -46.84 -7.39 -19.11
N LYS A 402 -46.01 -6.81 -18.24
CA LYS A 402 -46.26 -5.49 -17.63
C LYS A 402 -46.34 -4.40 -18.69
N TYR A 403 -45.44 -4.41 -19.67
CA TYR A 403 -45.47 -3.45 -20.78
C TYR A 403 -46.75 -3.58 -21.62
N VAL A 404 -47.15 -4.80 -21.96
CA VAL A 404 -48.40 -5.06 -22.70
C VAL A 404 -49.63 -4.67 -21.88
N ASP A 405 -49.64 -4.91 -20.58
CA ASP A 405 -50.74 -4.50 -19.68
C ASP A 405 -50.89 -2.98 -19.63
N ILE A 406 -49.79 -2.23 -19.47
CA ILE A 406 -49.77 -0.76 -19.56
C ILE A 406 -50.28 -0.27 -20.92
N MET A 407 -49.87 -0.94 -22.01
CA MET A 407 -50.36 -0.63 -23.36
C MET A 407 -51.86 -0.97 -23.52
N SER A 408 -52.36 -2.02 -22.88
CA SER A 408 -53.78 -2.38 -22.92
C SER A 408 -54.65 -1.42 -22.10
N LYS A 409 -54.16 -0.96 -20.95
CA LYS A 409 -54.80 0.03 -20.08
C LYS A 409 -54.87 1.42 -20.74
N SER A 410 -53.84 1.82 -21.48
CA SER A 410 -53.87 3.07 -22.27
C SER A 410 -54.81 2.98 -23.48
N VAL A 411 -54.92 1.81 -24.13
CA VAL A 411 -55.87 1.58 -25.24
C VAL A 411 -57.32 1.54 -24.76
N THR A 412 -57.60 0.98 -23.57
CA THR A 412 -58.96 0.97 -22.99
C THR A 412 -59.38 2.36 -22.48
N ALA A 413 -58.45 3.18 -21.98
CA ALA A 413 -58.72 4.60 -21.68
C ALA A 413 -59.12 5.40 -22.94
N SER A 414 -58.57 5.06 -24.11
CA SER A 414 -58.92 5.71 -25.38
C SER A 414 -60.23 5.22 -26.03
N LYS A 415 -60.82 4.11 -25.55
CA LYS A 415 -62.10 3.57 -26.06
C LYS A 415 -63.33 3.99 -25.25
N ASN A 416 -63.16 4.65 -24.10
CA ASN A 416 -64.27 5.11 -23.26
C ASN A 416 -64.61 6.61 -23.41
N GLN A 417 -64.11 7.28 -24.45
CA GLN A 417 -64.68 8.58 -24.86
C GLN A 417 -65.92 8.35 -25.72
N ASP A 418 -66.95 7.74 -25.14
CA ASP A 418 -68.30 7.80 -25.69
C ASP A 418 -68.93 9.17 -25.38
N ILE A 419 -69.56 9.71 -26.41
CA ILE A 419 -70.08 11.05 -26.60
C ILE A 419 -71.25 11.33 -25.63
N ALA A 420 -71.10 12.32 -24.75
CA ALA A 420 -72.19 12.79 -23.89
C ALA A 420 -73.02 13.90 -24.57
N LEU A 421 -74.27 13.58 -24.93
CA LEU A 421 -75.33 14.57 -25.20
C LEU A 421 -75.82 15.15 -23.85
N LYS A 422 -75.68 16.47 -23.69
CA LYS A 422 -76.05 17.24 -22.49
C LYS A 422 -77.57 17.32 -22.28
N ALA A 423 -78.03 17.09 -21.05
CA ALA A 423 -79.15 17.83 -20.46
C ALA A 423 -79.12 17.81 -18.91
N ASN A 424 -79.29 19.01 -18.34
CA ASN A 424 -79.27 19.41 -16.92
C ASN A 424 -80.46 18.88 -16.09
N LYS A 425 -80.26 18.52 -14.80
CA LYS A 425 -80.76 19.27 -13.60
C LYS A 425 -80.68 18.48 -12.26
N LYS A 426 -80.20 19.21 -11.24
CA LYS A 426 -80.66 19.30 -9.82
C LYS A 426 -80.55 18.11 -8.85
N GLN A 427 -79.63 18.31 -7.90
CA GLN A 427 -79.78 18.33 -6.42
C GLN A 427 -80.10 17.05 -5.58
N LYS A 428 -79.22 16.88 -4.57
CA LYS A 428 -79.41 16.54 -3.12
C LYS A 428 -79.08 15.13 -2.60
N GLY A 429 -78.26 15.11 -1.53
CA GLY A 429 -78.15 14.08 -0.46
C GLY A 429 -76.84 13.27 -0.51
N LYS A 430 -75.77 13.57 0.24
CA LYS A 430 -75.45 13.42 1.69
C LYS A 430 -74.82 12.04 2.06
N CYS A 431 -73.73 12.11 2.86
CA CYS A 431 -72.95 11.09 3.61
C CYS A 431 -71.76 10.44 2.86
N VAL A 432 -70.50 10.83 3.13
CA VAL A 432 -69.57 10.39 4.24
C VAL A 432 -69.02 8.98 3.93
N PHE A 433 -67.71 8.67 3.82
CA PHE A 433 -66.53 9.07 4.60
C PHE A 433 -65.22 8.96 3.77
N GLU A 434 -64.20 9.69 4.25
CA GLU A 434 -62.80 9.80 3.83
C GLU A 434 -62.05 8.48 3.57
N GLU A 435 -61.13 8.50 2.59
CA GLU A 435 -59.74 8.17 2.88
C GLU A 435 -58.78 8.96 1.95
N SER A 436 -57.68 9.36 2.57
CA SER A 436 -56.88 10.54 2.26
C SER A 436 -55.70 10.25 1.33
N THR A 437 -55.44 11.25 0.51
CA THR A 437 -54.24 11.58 -0.27
C THR A 437 -52.94 11.67 0.54
N SER A 438 -51.83 11.30 -0.11
CA SER A 438 -50.60 12.13 -0.28
C SER A 438 -49.63 11.36 -1.21
N GLU A 439 -49.32 11.77 -2.45
CA GLU A 439 -48.45 12.89 -2.87
C GLU A 439 -47.03 12.74 -2.28
N ASP A 440 -45.89 12.80 -2.99
CA ASP A 440 -45.49 13.36 -4.30
C ASP A 440 -44.07 12.84 -4.63
N ASN A 441 -43.74 12.40 -5.86
CA ASN A 441 -43.12 13.10 -7.01
C ASN A 441 -41.57 13.26 -7.02
N GLU A 442 -41.06 13.35 -8.26
CA GLU A 442 -39.68 13.62 -8.77
C GLU A 442 -38.88 12.37 -9.21
N ASP A 443 -38.22 12.29 -10.37
CA ASP A 443 -38.11 13.12 -11.58
C ASP A 443 -37.34 12.28 -12.62
N SER A 444 -37.75 12.19 -13.90
CA SER A 444 -36.88 11.63 -14.96
C SER A 444 -37.29 12.05 -16.37
N SER A 445 -37.33 13.35 -16.64
CA SER A 445 -37.65 13.93 -17.95
C SER A 445 -36.45 13.99 -18.91
N SER A 446 -35.79 12.86 -19.21
CA SER A 446 -34.74 12.87 -20.26
C SER A 446 -34.64 11.62 -21.14
N LEU A 447 -35.45 10.59 -20.92
CA LEU A 447 -35.38 9.32 -21.67
C LEU A 447 -36.47 9.17 -22.76
N ASP A 448 -37.34 10.18 -22.91
CA ASP A 448 -38.52 10.08 -23.77
C ASP A 448 -38.22 10.35 -25.25
N GLU A 449 -37.26 11.21 -25.59
CA GLU A 449 -37.00 11.57 -27.00
C GLU A 449 -36.35 10.44 -27.81
N GLU A 450 -35.40 9.70 -27.23
CA GLU A 450 -34.77 8.54 -27.90
C GLU A 450 -35.75 7.37 -28.08
N LYS A 451 -36.62 7.14 -27.08
CA LYS A 451 -37.70 6.15 -27.17
C LYS A 451 -38.72 6.53 -28.24
N ILE A 452 -39.10 7.81 -28.35
CA ILE A 452 -39.99 8.31 -29.41
C ILE A 452 -39.34 8.17 -30.80
N ALA A 453 -38.03 8.38 -30.91
CA ALA A 453 -37.28 8.22 -32.16
C ALA A 453 -37.25 6.74 -32.61
N LEU A 454 -37.06 5.80 -31.67
CA LEU A 454 -37.10 4.36 -31.92
C LEU A 454 -38.51 3.89 -32.33
N ILE A 455 -39.56 4.46 -31.73
CA ILE A 455 -40.95 4.19 -32.10
C ILE A 455 -41.28 4.71 -33.51
N LYS A 456 -40.75 5.87 -33.91
CA LYS A 456 -40.93 6.42 -35.27
C LYS A 456 -40.19 5.60 -36.31
N SER A 457 -38.98 5.11 -36.02
CA SER A 457 -38.23 4.25 -36.93
C SER A 457 -38.90 2.87 -37.09
N PHE A 458 -39.41 2.28 -36.01
CA PHE A 458 -40.15 1.01 -36.06
C PHE A 458 -41.49 1.12 -36.80
N LYS A 459 -42.25 2.21 -36.60
CA LYS A 459 -43.48 2.50 -37.39
C LYS A 459 -43.18 2.68 -38.88
N LYS A 460 -42.03 3.26 -39.24
CA LYS A 460 -41.61 3.44 -40.64
C LYS A 460 -41.25 2.11 -41.31
N ILE A 461 -40.61 1.20 -40.58
CA ILE A 461 -40.28 -0.17 -41.02
C ILE A 461 -41.55 -1.03 -41.18
N MET A 462 -42.53 -0.89 -40.29
CA MET A 462 -43.82 -1.58 -40.41
C MET A 462 -44.66 -1.07 -41.58
N LYS A 463 -44.61 0.23 -41.88
CA LYS A 463 -45.31 0.81 -43.04
C LYS A 463 -44.65 0.47 -44.38
N SER A 464 -43.32 0.31 -44.44
CA SER A 464 -42.63 -0.05 -45.69
C SER A 464 -42.81 -1.53 -46.08
N ARG A 465 -43.10 -2.41 -45.11
CA ARG A 465 -43.39 -3.84 -45.36
C ARG A 465 -44.81 -4.12 -45.85
N ASN A 466 -45.76 -3.19 -45.72
CA ASN A 466 -47.19 -3.44 -46.00
C ASN A 466 -47.72 -2.81 -47.30
N TYR A 467 -46.86 -2.53 -48.29
CA TYR A 467 -47.29 -2.08 -49.61
C TYR A 467 -46.69 -2.93 -50.74
N LYS A 468 -47.13 -4.19 -50.82
CA LYS A 468 -47.14 -5.02 -52.03
C LYS A 468 -47.96 -6.29 -51.79
N SER A 469 -49.28 -6.16 -51.86
CA SER A 469 -50.18 -7.28 -52.15
C SER A 469 -51.55 -6.77 -52.58
N ASN A 470 -51.83 -6.99 -53.87
CA ASN A 470 -53.13 -7.19 -54.51
C ASN A 470 -54.17 -6.06 -54.63
N LYS A 471 -54.26 -5.55 -55.88
CA LYS A 471 -55.51 -5.12 -56.50
C LYS A 471 -56.12 -6.34 -57.25
N LYS A 472 -57.24 -6.84 -56.72
CA LYS A 472 -58.45 -7.50 -57.31
C LYS A 472 -58.38 -7.96 -58.79
N ASN A 473 -58.64 -9.24 -59.09
CA ASN A 473 -59.93 -10.00 -59.18
C ASN A 473 -60.74 -9.79 -60.47
N ASP A 474 -60.99 -10.93 -61.14
CA ASP A 474 -62.22 -11.45 -61.78
C ASP A 474 -62.98 -10.64 -62.84
N LYS A 475 -63.22 -11.29 -63.98
CA LYS A 475 -64.58 -11.50 -64.55
C LYS A 475 -64.59 -12.56 -65.67
N GLU A 476 -65.57 -13.46 -65.54
CA GLU A 476 -66.10 -14.50 -66.45
C GLU A 476 -65.24 -15.71 -66.82
#